data_AF-A0A6G9YR72-F1
#
_entry.id   AF-A0A6G9YR72-F1
#
_cell.length_a   1.000
_cell.length_b   1.000
_cell.length_c   1.000
_cell.angle_alpha   90.00
_cell.angle_beta   90.00
_cell.angle_gamma   90.00
#
_symmetry.space_group_name_H-M   'P 1'
#
loop_
_entity.id
_entity.type
_entity.pdbx_description
1 polymer ?
#
loop_
_entity_poly.entity_id
_entity_poly.type
_entity_poly.pdbx_seq_one_letter_code
_entity_poly.pdbx_strand_id
1 'polypeptide(L)'
;MLKRRLCNDHDSERKVRAGSLLCNELTLNAYLAADGGHKGWLERRRVPMPGGRLTEQDRRDIAAGLAEGLGYAEIGRRLERPASTIMREVTRNGGPDNYGADGAHRATRDRARRQKQPRPPAPPIAEDNYGRDPHAVREFAESFTDLLVQQGLPRMEARVLTCLYLTDSGALTAAELVERLRVSPASVSNAIAFLEQQGMLNRERPPGQRRERYVIDDEIWLRSLLAGMQMNNALAAASRRAAGILGATTPAGTRFQTSAELLDLVSQAFQNAMDQWRERLAANDAEGQ
;
A
#
# COMPACT_ATOMS: atom_id res chain seq x y z
N MET A 1 29.93 19.77 12.50
CA MET A 1 30.47 18.64 11.71
C MET A 1 29.31 17.79 11.18
N LEU A 2 28.68 18.16 10.06
CA LEU A 2 27.83 17.24 9.28
C LEU A 2 28.23 17.40 7.81
N LYS A 3 29.15 16.53 7.36
CA LYS A 3 29.54 16.39 5.96
C LYS A 3 28.81 15.18 5.38
N ARG A 4 28.11 15.43 4.27
CA ARG A 4 27.98 14.58 3.08
C ARG A 4 27.52 13.13 3.26
N ARG A 5 26.39 12.82 2.63
CA ARG A 5 26.28 11.60 1.83
C ARG A 5 25.40 11.84 0.58
N LEU A 6 26.02 12.49 -0.41
CA LEU A 6 25.63 12.37 -1.82
C LEU A 6 26.40 11.18 -2.39
N CYS A 7 25.71 10.13 -2.84
CA CYS A 7 25.93 9.51 -4.16
C CYS A 7 24.93 8.37 -4.42
N ASN A 8 24.19 8.54 -5.52
CA ASN A 8 23.67 7.58 -6.50
C ASN A 8 23.01 6.27 -6.05
N ASP A 9 21.79 6.01 -6.54
CA ASP A 9 21.68 5.15 -7.74
C ASP A 9 20.35 5.28 -8.49
N HIS A 10 20.43 5.15 -9.82
CA HIS A 10 19.49 5.49 -10.88
C HIS A 10 18.16 4.70 -10.95
N ASP A 11 17.59 4.28 -9.82
CA ASP A 11 16.37 3.42 -9.80
C ASP A 11 15.09 4.19 -9.40
N SER A 12 15.21 5.50 -9.15
CA SER A 12 14.13 6.38 -8.69
C SER A 12 13.19 6.87 -9.81
N GLU A 13 13.59 6.79 -11.08
CA GLU A 13 12.82 7.36 -12.20
C GLU A 13 11.62 6.50 -12.64
N ARG A 14 11.58 5.19 -12.34
CA ARG A 14 10.46 4.32 -12.70
C ARG A 14 9.31 4.27 -11.70
N LYS A 15 9.53 4.74 -10.45
CA LYS A 15 8.53 4.65 -9.37
C LYS A 15 7.63 5.87 -9.23
N VAL A 16 7.88 6.96 -9.97
CA VAL A 16 7.16 8.25 -9.85
C VAL A 16 5.72 8.20 -10.40
N ARG A 17 5.30 7.12 -11.09
CA ARG A 17 4.08 7.11 -11.91
C ARG A 17 2.74 6.99 -11.18
N ALA A 18 2.69 6.67 -9.89
CA ALA A 18 1.42 6.39 -9.22
C ALA A 18 1.06 7.44 -8.15
N GLY A 19 2.05 7.94 -7.40
CA GLY A 19 1.84 8.89 -6.30
C GLY A 19 1.22 10.23 -6.64
N SER A 20 1.25 10.62 -7.91
CA SER A 20 0.73 11.91 -8.37
C SER A 20 -0.79 12.04 -8.23
N LEU A 21 -1.55 10.95 -8.06
CA LEU A 21 -3.01 11.01 -8.11
C LEU A 21 -3.61 11.75 -6.90
N LEU A 22 -3.02 11.65 -5.71
CA LEU A 22 -3.63 12.21 -4.49
C LEU A 22 -3.22 13.65 -4.19
N CYS A 23 -2.06 14.10 -4.71
CA CYS A 23 -1.70 15.52 -4.66
C CYS A 23 -2.29 16.31 -5.85
N ASN A 24 -2.61 15.65 -6.97
CA ASN A 24 -3.38 16.28 -8.06
C ASN A 24 -4.89 16.36 -7.78
N GLU A 25 -5.47 15.60 -6.85
CA GLU A 25 -6.92 15.67 -6.54
C GLU A 25 -7.36 17.07 -6.08
N LEU A 26 -6.50 17.82 -5.38
CA LEU A 26 -6.79 19.21 -4.98
C LEU A 26 -6.74 20.22 -6.14
N THR A 27 -6.23 19.85 -7.32
CA THR A 27 -6.17 20.73 -8.50
C THR A 27 -6.99 20.22 -9.68
N LEU A 28 -7.22 18.90 -9.79
CA LEU A 28 -7.84 18.25 -10.93
C LEU A 28 -9.34 17.97 -10.76
N ASN A 29 -9.84 17.86 -9.52
CA ASN A 29 -11.28 17.69 -9.26
C ASN A 29 -12.13 18.93 -9.62
N ALA A 30 -11.51 20.10 -9.75
CA ALA A 30 -12.16 21.28 -10.33
C ALA A 30 -12.34 21.19 -11.86
N TYR A 31 -11.68 20.24 -12.54
CA TYR A 31 -11.64 20.15 -14.01
C TYR A 31 -12.24 18.87 -14.61
N LEU A 32 -12.40 17.78 -13.83
CA LEU A 32 -12.86 16.47 -14.34
C LEU A 32 -14.30 16.07 -13.94
N ALA A 33 -15.12 17.01 -13.46
CA ALA A 33 -16.57 16.79 -13.30
C ALA A 33 -17.36 16.81 -14.63
N ALA A 34 -16.69 16.69 -15.77
CA ALA A 34 -17.28 16.53 -17.10
C ALA A 34 -16.60 15.34 -17.81
N ASP A 35 -17.44 14.45 -18.36
CA ASP A 35 -17.13 13.19 -19.03
C ASP A 35 -16.81 11.96 -18.16
N GLY A 36 -17.80 11.07 -18.14
CA GLY A 36 -17.77 9.80 -17.42
C GLY A 36 -17.17 8.64 -18.21
N GLY A 37 -16.94 7.57 -17.45
CA GLY A 37 -16.96 6.20 -17.93
C GLY A 37 -15.62 5.64 -18.39
N HIS A 38 -15.04 4.74 -17.58
CA HIS A 38 -14.49 3.46 -18.05
C HIS A 38 -14.10 2.60 -16.84
N LYS A 39 -15.07 1.83 -16.30
CA LYS A 39 -14.79 0.70 -15.40
C LYS A 39 -14.72 -0.58 -16.23
N GLY A 40 -13.53 -0.97 -16.62
CA GLY A 40 -13.23 -2.27 -17.20
C GLY A 40 -11.83 -2.65 -16.78
N TRP A 41 -11.63 -3.94 -16.47
CA TRP A 41 -10.38 -4.59 -16.03
C TRP A 41 -10.20 -4.73 -14.51
N LEU A 42 -10.75 -5.82 -13.96
CA LEU A 42 -9.99 -6.86 -13.22
C LEU A 42 -10.90 -8.02 -12.73
N GLU A 43 -11.75 -8.57 -13.61
CA GLU A 43 -12.40 -9.86 -13.35
C GLU A 43 -11.45 -10.99 -13.79
N ARG A 44 -10.46 -11.31 -12.94
CA ARG A 44 -9.74 -12.57 -13.10
C ARG A 44 -10.69 -13.69 -12.71
N ARG A 45 -11.17 -14.42 -13.73
CA ARG A 45 -11.83 -15.73 -13.62
C ARG A 45 -11.18 -16.55 -12.49
N ARG A 46 -11.89 -16.70 -11.37
CA ARG A 46 -11.66 -17.79 -10.42
C ARG A 46 -12.01 -19.07 -11.15
N VAL A 47 -10.99 -19.80 -11.58
CA VAL A 47 -11.15 -21.21 -11.91
C VAL A 47 -11.55 -21.92 -10.60
N PRO A 48 -12.66 -22.68 -10.54
CA PRO A 48 -13.01 -23.46 -9.37
C PRO A 48 -11.93 -24.53 -9.17
N MET A 49 -11.19 -24.47 -8.08
CA MET A 49 -10.29 -25.57 -7.68
C MET A 49 -11.16 -26.69 -7.09
N PRO A 50 -11.17 -27.90 -7.67
CA PRO A 50 -11.85 -29.02 -7.05
C PRO A 50 -11.10 -29.42 -5.77
N GLY A 51 -11.85 -29.50 -4.68
CA GLY A 51 -11.40 -30.07 -3.43
C GLY A 51 -11.21 -29.06 -2.31
N GLY A 52 -12.13 -29.05 -1.34
CA GLY A 52 -12.02 -28.28 -0.09
C GLY A 52 -10.84 -28.69 0.79
N ARG A 53 -10.72 -28.12 1.99
CA ARG A 53 -9.69 -28.52 2.97
C ARG A 53 -9.70 -30.05 3.14
N LEU A 54 -8.51 -30.66 3.23
CA LEU A 54 -8.40 -32.09 3.53
C LEU A 54 -9.25 -32.40 4.78
N THR A 55 -10.10 -33.40 4.68
CA THR A 55 -10.95 -33.84 5.79
C THR A 55 -10.13 -34.61 6.82
N GLU A 56 -10.73 -35.00 7.94
CA GLU A 56 -10.09 -35.94 8.85
C GLU A 56 -9.91 -37.32 8.19
N GLN A 57 -10.89 -37.75 7.39
CA GLN A 57 -10.83 -39.00 6.65
C GLN A 57 -9.71 -38.98 5.60
N ASP A 58 -9.61 -37.91 4.80
CA ASP A 58 -8.52 -37.74 3.82
C ASP A 58 -7.14 -37.89 4.50
N ARG A 59 -6.99 -37.41 5.74
CA ARG A 59 -5.72 -37.54 6.48
C ARG A 59 -5.44 -38.96 6.96
N ARG A 60 -6.46 -39.72 7.32
CA ARG A 60 -6.31 -41.14 7.68
C ARG A 60 -5.92 -41.97 6.46
N ASP A 61 -6.52 -41.68 5.31
CA ASP A 61 -6.21 -42.36 4.05
C ASP A 61 -4.80 -42.03 3.54
N ILE A 62 -4.33 -40.79 3.76
CA ILE A 62 -2.91 -40.43 3.55
C ILE A 62 -1.99 -41.26 4.46
N ALA A 63 -2.31 -41.37 5.74
CA ALA A 63 -1.48 -42.13 6.69
C ALA A 63 -1.45 -43.63 6.34
N ALA A 64 -2.59 -44.21 5.96
CA ALA A 64 -2.68 -45.60 5.49
C ALA A 64 -1.86 -45.81 4.21
N GLY A 65 -1.99 -44.90 3.23
CA GLY A 65 -1.21 -44.98 1.99
C GLY A 65 0.30 -44.87 2.22
N LEU A 66 0.75 -44.08 3.18
CA LEU A 66 2.17 -44.01 3.55
C LEU A 66 2.66 -45.29 4.26
N ALA A 67 1.83 -45.88 5.12
CA ALA A 67 2.14 -47.17 5.76
C ALA A 67 2.22 -48.32 4.75
N GLU A 68 1.43 -48.25 3.66
CA GLU A 68 1.49 -49.15 2.52
C GLU A 68 2.70 -48.88 1.58
N GLY A 69 3.51 -47.85 1.86
CA GLY A 69 4.66 -47.48 1.03
C GLY A 69 4.28 -46.78 -0.29
N LEU A 70 3.05 -46.28 -0.42
CA LEU A 70 2.60 -45.60 -1.63
C LEU A 70 3.24 -44.21 -1.77
N GLY A 71 3.60 -43.86 -3.01
CA GLY A 71 4.06 -42.52 -3.34
C GLY A 71 2.93 -41.48 -3.29
N TYR A 72 3.27 -40.20 -3.08
CA TYR A 72 2.30 -39.09 -2.95
C TYR A 72 1.38 -38.92 -4.16
N ALA A 73 1.83 -39.29 -5.36
CA ALA A 73 1.02 -39.24 -6.58
C ALA A 73 -0.10 -40.30 -6.57
N GLU A 74 0.17 -41.48 -6.01
CA GLU A 74 -0.82 -42.56 -5.88
C GLU A 74 -1.88 -42.22 -4.84
N ILE A 75 -1.43 -41.74 -3.68
CA ILE A 75 -2.31 -41.26 -2.60
C ILE A 75 -3.19 -40.11 -3.11
N GLY A 76 -2.62 -39.19 -3.88
CA GLY A 76 -3.35 -38.09 -4.50
C GLY A 76 -4.45 -38.58 -5.45
N ARG A 77 -4.17 -39.58 -6.30
CA ARG A 77 -5.17 -40.16 -7.21
C ARG A 77 -6.33 -40.82 -6.47
N ARG A 78 -6.05 -41.58 -5.40
CA ARG A 78 -7.09 -42.25 -4.59
C ARG A 78 -8.02 -41.28 -3.87
N LEU A 79 -7.51 -40.11 -3.50
CA LEU A 79 -8.27 -39.07 -2.81
C LEU A 79 -8.83 -37.99 -3.73
N GLU A 80 -8.67 -38.15 -5.04
CA GLU A 80 -9.01 -37.14 -6.06
C GLU A 80 -8.36 -35.77 -5.75
N ARG A 81 -7.13 -35.79 -5.20
CA ARG A 81 -6.37 -34.59 -4.83
C ARG A 81 -5.07 -34.47 -5.62
N PRO A 82 -4.60 -33.24 -5.88
CA PRO A 82 -3.25 -33.04 -6.42
C PRO A 82 -2.19 -33.64 -5.49
N ALA A 83 -1.20 -34.33 -6.06
CA ALA A 83 -0.07 -34.91 -5.32
C ALA A 83 0.68 -33.86 -4.47
N SER A 84 0.74 -32.61 -4.95
CA SER A 84 1.34 -31.48 -4.24
C SER A 84 0.61 -31.10 -2.96
N THR A 85 -0.70 -31.36 -2.86
CA THR A 85 -1.49 -31.18 -1.64
C THR A 85 -1.08 -32.20 -0.59
N ILE A 86 -0.91 -33.46 -1.00
CA ILE A 86 -0.48 -34.56 -0.13
C ILE A 86 0.95 -34.29 0.38
N MET A 87 1.88 -33.97 -0.52
CA MET A 87 3.26 -33.65 -0.17
C MET A 87 3.35 -32.49 0.84
N ARG A 88 2.62 -31.39 0.61
CA ARG A 88 2.63 -30.24 1.52
C ARG A 88 2.00 -30.57 2.88
N GLU A 89 0.94 -31.38 2.90
CA GLU A 89 0.33 -31.81 4.16
C GLU A 89 1.28 -32.69 4.97
N VAL A 90 1.88 -33.70 4.33
CA VAL A 90 2.81 -34.64 4.97
C VAL A 90 4.04 -33.92 5.50
N THR A 91 4.68 -33.10 4.65
CA THR A 91 5.87 -32.31 5.03
C THR A 91 5.58 -31.37 6.20
N ARG A 92 4.39 -30.75 6.23
CA ARG A 92 4.00 -29.79 7.28
C ARG A 92 3.69 -30.45 8.63
N ASN A 93 3.39 -31.75 8.65
CA ASN A 93 2.94 -32.46 9.84
C ASN A 93 3.87 -33.63 10.23
N GLY A 94 5.17 -33.53 9.94
CA GLY A 94 6.19 -34.45 10.46
C GLY A 94 7.00 -35.19 9.38
N GLY A 95 6.64 -35.07 8.10
CA GLY A 95 7.28 -35.83 7.03
C GLY A 95 6.74 -37.26 6.90
N PRO A 96 7.11 -38.00 5.85
CA PRO A 96 6.52 -39.31 5.54
C PRO A 96 6.67 -40.34 6.67
N ASP A 97 7.81 -40.35 7.36
CA ASP A 97 8.12 -41.36 8.39
C ASP A 97 7.41 -41.09 9.73
N ASN A 98 6.99 -39.84 9.99
CA ASN A 98 6.36 -39.42 11.23
C ASN A 98 4.95 -38.83 11.03
N TYR A 99 4.34 -39.07 9.87
CA TYR A 99 3.03 -38.51 9.56
C TYR A 99 1.92 -39.20 10.35
N GLY A 100 1.24 -38.45 11.22
CA GLY A 100 0.08 -38.91 11.98
C GLY A 100 -1.19 -38.15 11.62
N ALA A 101 -2.25 -38.86 11.18
CA ALA A 101 -3.52 -38.26 10.77
C ALA A 101 -4.18 -37.41 11.87
N ASP A 102 -4.27 -37.95 13.08
CA ASP A 102 -4.90 -37.26 14.21
C ASP A 102 -4.06 -36.06 14.68
N GLY A 103 -2.73 -36.18 14.61
CA GLY A 103 -1.80 -35.09 14.89
C GLY A 103 -1.95 -33.95 13.89
N ALA A 104 -2.02 -34.27 12.60
CA ALA A 104 -2.24 -33.30 11.53
C ALA A 104 -3.62 -32.62 11.62
N HIS A 105 -4.66 -33.39 11.99
CA HIS A 105 -6.01 -32.85 12.21
C HIS A 105 -6.07 -31.91 13.41
N ARG A 106 -5.52 -32.32 14.57
CA ARG A 106 -5.41 -31.45 15.76
C ARG A 106 -4.59 -30.20 15.49
N ALA A 107 -3.43 -30.32 14.85
CA ALA A 107 -2.59 -29.17 14.48
C ALA A 107 -3.35 -28.18 13.58
N THR A 108 -4.19 -28.66 12.67
CA THR A 108 -5.04 -27.80 11.83
C THR A 108 -6.11 -27.08 12.67
N ARG A 109 -6.74 -27.77 13.62
CA ARG A 109 -7.72 -27.19 14.55
C ARG A 109 -7.09 -26.19 15.51
N ASP A 110 -5.90 -26.47 16.02
CA ASP A 110 -5.17 -25.59 16.96
C ASP A 110 -4.72 -24.31 16.27
N ARG A 111 -4.25 -24.38 15.02
CA ARG A 111 -3.93 -23.19 14.21
C ARG A 111 -5.18 -22.33 13.95
N ALA A 112 -6.32 -22.96 13.63
CA ALA A 112 -7.58 -22.26 13.46
C ALA A 112 -8.07 -21.62 14.77
N ARG A 113 -7.87 -22.29 15.91
CA ARG A 113 -8.19 -21.75 17.25
C ARG A 113 -7.28 -20.60 17.65
N ARG A 114 -5.97 -20.66 17.39
CA ARG A 114 -5.03 -19.54 17.64
C ARG A 114 -5.37 -18.30 16.83
N GLN A 115 -5.90 -18.45 15.61
CA GLN A 115 -6.44 -17.32 14.85
C GLN A 115 -7.71 -16.72 15.47
N LYS A 116 -8.48 -17.51 16.24
CA LYS A 116 -9.73 -17.09 16.86
C LYS A 116 -9.55 -16.57 18.30
N GLN A 117 -8.42 -16.85 18.95
CA GLN A 117 -8.11 -16.26 20.24
C GLN A 117 -7.92 -14.75 20.07
N PRO A 118 -8.61 -13.92 20.89
CA PRO A 118 -8.38 -12.48 20.87
C PRO A 118 -6.93 -12.24 21.24
N ARG A 119 -6.21 -11.56 20.34
CA ARG A 119 -4.85 -11.08 20.60
C ARG A 119 -4.90 -10.27 21.91
N PRO A 120 -3.93 -10.41 22.83
CA PRO A 120 -3.86 -9.56 24.01
C PRO A 120 -4.02 -8.09 23.58
N PRO A 121 -4.70 -7.27 24.39
CA PRO A 121 -4.92 -5.87 24.06
C PRO A 121 -3.58 -5.25 23.66
N ALA A 122 -3.61 -4.53 22.55
CA ALA A 122 -2.50 -3.67 22.14
C ALA A 122 -1.97 -2.93 23.38
N PRO A 123 -0.66 -2.89 23.66
CA PRO A 123 -0.11 -1.81 24.47
C PRO A 123 -0.78 -0.50 24.05
N PRO A 124 -1.15 0.34 25.04
CA PRO A 124 -1.79 1.61 24.76
C PRO A 124 -0.99 2.33 23.67
N ILE A 125 -1.72 3.03 22.79
CA ILE A 125 -1.11 4.04 21.90
C ILE A 125 -0.12 4.78 22.78
N ALA A 126 1.16 4.78 22.36
CA ALA A 126 2.29 5.25 23.14
C ALA A 126 1.84 6.44 23.99
N GLU A 127 2.08 6.32 25.31
CA GLU A 127 1.68 7.28 26.33
C GLU A 127 1.67 8.68 25.74
N ASP A 128 0.50 9.30 25.74
CA ASP A 128 0.39 10.67 25.27
C ASP A 128 1.11 11.57 26.28
N ASN A 129 2.43 11.68 26.08
CA ASN A 129 3.36 12.45 26.89
C ASN A 129 3.09 13.95 26.79
N TYR A 130 2.11 14.37 25.98
CA TYR A 130 1.74 15.74 25.72
C TYR A 130 0.34 16.10 26.25
N GLY A 131 -0.34 15.17 26.94
CA GLY A 131 -1.59 15.45 27.66
C GLY A 131 -2.79 15.81 26.78
N ARG A 132 -2.85 15.32 25.54
CA ARG A 132 -3.99 15.51 24.64
C ARG A 132 -5.15 14.60 25.08
N ASP A 133 -6.36 15.03 24.78
CA ASP A 133 -7.55 14.22 25.05
C ASP A 133 -7.61 13.03 24.07
N PRO A 134 -7.58 11.77 24.56
CA PRO A 134 -7.64 10.58 23.71
C PRO A 134 -8.92 10.49 22.88
N HIS A 135 -10.02 11.09 23.33
CA HIS A 135 -11.27 11.14 22.57
C HIS A 135 -11.17 12.10 21.39
N ALA A 136 -10.72 13.34 21.63
CA ALA A 136 -10.51 14.32 20.57
C ALA A 136 -9.54 13.80 19.48
N VAL A 137 -8.44 13.15 19.86
CA VAL A 137 -7.49 12.56 18.89
C VAL A 137 -8.16 11.47 18.04
N ARG A 138 -9.06 10.68 18.62
CA ARG A 138 -9.77 9.62 17.90
C ARG A 138 -10.79 10.19 16.91
N GLU A 139 -11.58 11.18 17.32
CA GLU A 139 -12.52 11.86 16.42
C GLU A 139 -11.79 12.55 15.26
N PHE A 140 -10.65 13.17 15.54
CA PHE A 140 -9.79 13.72 14.49
C PHE A 140 -9.25 12.64 13.56
N ALA A 141 -8.77 11.51 14.10
CA ALA A 141 -8.28 10.40 13.30
C ALA A 141 -9.36 9.84 12.35
N GLU A 142 -10.60 9.74 12.83
CA GLU A 142 -11.74 9.29 12.04
C GLU A 142 -12.10 10.30 10.94
N SER A 143 -12.26 11.57 11.29
CA SER A 143 -12.59 12.62 10.31
C SER A 143 -11.49 12.82 9.25
N PHE A 144 -10.21 12.77 9.65
CA PHE A 144 -9.09 12.85 8.73
C PHE A 144 -9.02 11.62 7.80
N THR A 145 -9.30 10.42 8.33
CA THR A 145 -9.41 9.21 7.51
C THR A 145 -10.53 9.33 6.48
N ASP A 146 -11.69 9.85 6.88
CA ASP A 146 -12.82 10.03 5.97
C ASP A 146 -12.53 11.08 4.89
N LEU A 147 -11.80 12.15 5.23
CA LEU A 147 -11.31 13.12 4.25
C LEU A 147 -10.41 12.45 3.22
N LEU A 148 -9.43 11.65 3.64
CA LEU A 148 -8.54 10.92 2.73
C LEU A 148 -9.32 9.96 1.82
N VAL A 149 -10.35 9.30 2.33
CA VAL A 149 -11.23 8.44 1.53
C VAL A 149 -12.03 9.25 0.49
N GLN A 150 -12.51 10.44 0.85
CA GLN A 150 -13.18 11.33 -0.09
C GLN A 150 -12.25 11.80 -1.21
N GLN A 151 -10.95 11.91 -0.95
CA GLN A 151 -9.93 12.18 -1.98
C GLN A 151 -9.53 10.93 -2.79
N GLY A 152 -10.28 9.82 -2.69
CA GLY A 152 -10.06 8.63 -3.50
C GLY A 152 -9.06 7.60 -2.94
N LEU A 153 -8.51 7.78 -1.72
CA LEU A 153 -7.76 6.69 -1.08
C LEU A 153 -8.70 5.53 -0.75
N PRO A 154 -8.30 4.28 -0.98
CA PRO A 154 -9.02 3.17 -0.39
C PRO A 154 -8.90 3.22 1.15
N ARG A 155 -9.98 2.83 1.84
CA ARG A 155 -10.15 3.08 3.28
C ARG A 155 -9.04 2.51 4.16
N MET A 156 -8.41 1.41 3.77
CA MET A 156 -7.36 0.80 4.59
C MET A 156 -6.04 1.56 4.51
N GLU A 157 -5.70 2.05 3.33
CA GLU A 157 -4.56 2.89 3.03
C GLU A 157 -4.69 4.23 3.74
N ALA A 158 -5.88 4.85 3.69
CA ALA A 158 -6.19 6.06 4.46
C ALA A 158 -5.97 5.85 5.96
N ARG A 159 -6.47 4.74 6.53
CA ARG A 159 -6.27 4.42 7.95
C ARG A 159 -4.80 4.23 8.32
N VAL A 160 -4.00 3.58 7.48
CA VAL A 160 -2.55 3.43 7.70
C VAL A 160 -1.86 4.78 7.69
N LEU A 161 -2.20 5.64 6.71
CA LEU A 161 -1.63 6.97 6.59
C LEU A 161 -1.98 7.85 7.80
N THR A 162 -3.25 7.88 8.21
CA THR A 162 -3.69 8.56 9.43
C THR A 162 -2.94 8.08 10.67
N CYS A 163 -2.73 6.77 10.83
CA CYS A 163 -1.97 6.22 11.96
C CYS A 163 -0.51 6.67 11.97
N LEU A 164 0.10 6.85 10.81
CA LEU A 164 1.47 7.34 10.68
C LEU A 164 1.54 8.86 10.91
N TYR A 165 0.56 9.64 10.45
CA TYR A 165 0.51 11.09 10.71
C TYR A 165 0.33 11.43 12.20
N LEU A 166 -0.45 10.61 12.92
CA LEU A 166 -0.79 10.88 14.31
C LEU A 166 0.19 10.25 15.31
N THR A 167 1.23 9.56 14.85
CA THR A 167 2.23 8.97 15.74
C THR A 167 3.35 9.96 16.02
N ASP A 168 3.63 10.25 17.29
CA ASP A 168 4.69 11.20 17.64
C ASP A 168 6.09 10.74 17.21
N SER A 169 6.28 9.43 17.08
CA SER A 169 7.53 8.86 16.56
C SER A 169 7.78 9.16 15.08
N GLY A 170 6.77 9.65 14.33
CA GLY A 170 6.79 9.78 12.87
C GLY A 170 6.94 8.47 12.09
N ALA A 171 7.12 7.35 12.80
CA ALA A 171 7.52 6.07 12.24
C ALA A 171 6.87 4.90 12.98
N LEU A 172 6.36 3.91 12.23
CA LEU A 172 5.78 2.67 12.78
C LEU A 172 6.25 1.43 12.03
N THR A 173 6.34 0.31 12.73
CA THR A 173 6.54 -1.02 12.15
C THR A 173 5.22 -1.64 11.68
N ALA A 174 5.29 -2.64 10.80
CA ALA A 174 4.11 -3.39 10.38
C ALA A 174 3.37 -4.03 11.58
N ALA A 175 4.11 -4.48 12.59
CA ALA A 175 3.52 -5.10 13.78
C ALA A 175 2.71 -4.10 14.59
N GLU A 176 3.21 -2.87 14.76
CA GLU A 176 2.50 -1.78 15.45
C GLU A 176 1.27 -1.32 14.65
N LEU A 177 1.36 -1.24 13.33
CA LEU A 177 0.22 -0.90 12.47
C LEU A 177 -0.89 -1.95 12.56
N VAL A 178 -0.55 -3.24 12.49
CA VAL A 178 -1.50 -4.35 12.67
C VAL A 178 -2.23 -4.24 14.00
N GLU A 179 -1.50 -3.86 15.03
CA GLU A 179 -1.98 -3.79 16.39
C GLU A 179 -2.88 -2.57 16.63
N ARG A 180 -2.43 -1.37 16.23
CA ARG A 180 -3.19 -0.12 16.34
C ARG A 180 -4.47 -0.14 15.51
N LEU A 181 -4.39 -0.65 14.28
CA LEU A 181 -5.53 -0.69 13.36
C LEU A 181 -6.46 -1.89 13.60
N ARG A 182 -6.02 -2.88 14.39
CA ARG A 182 -6.72 -4.15 14.64
C ARG A 182 -7.12 -4.86 13.35
N VAL A 183 -6.20 -4.93 12.40
CA VAL A 183 -6.40 -5.59 11.10
C VAL A 183 -5.39 -6.71 10.88
N SER A 184 -5.55 -7.49 9.80
CA SER A 184 -4.62 -8.57 9.51
C SER A 184 -3.25 -8.06 9.04
N PRO A 185 -2.15 -8.80 9.28
CA PRO A 185 -0.84 -8.48 8.70
C PRO A 185 -0.86 -8.35 7.18
N ALA A 186 -1.65 -9.18 6.48
CA ALA A 186 -1.79 -9.10 5.03
C ALA A 186 -2.42 -7.78 4.57
N SER A 187 -3.42 -7.28 5.31
CA SER A 187 -4.06 -5.99 5.02
C SER A 187 -3.06 -4.84 5.15
N VAL A 188 -2.25 -4.85 6.21
CA VAL A 188 -1.19 -3.85 6.41
C VAL A 188 -0.12 -3.95 5.32
N SER A 189 0.35 -5.16 4.99
CA SER A 189 1.34 -5.33 3.93
C SER A 189 0.86 -4.81 2.58
N ASN A 190 -0.40 -5.07 2.21
CA ASN A 190 -0.97 -4.58 0.96
C ASN A 190 -1.10 -3.05 0.95
N ALA A 191 -1.61 -2.47 2.03
CA ALA A 191 -1.77 -1.02 2.14
C ALA A 191 -0.41 -0.30 2.08
N ILE A 192 0.60 -0.85 2.75
CA ILE A 192 1.97 -0.32 2.71
C ILE A 192 2.55 -0.40 1.30
N ALA A 193 2.42 -1.55 0.63
CA ALA A 193 2.93 -1.72 -0.73
C ALA A 193 2.27 -0.72 -1.69
N PHE A 194 0.96 -0.48 -1.53
CA PHE A 194 0.24 0.53 -2.29
C PHE A 194 0.80 1.93 -2.00
N LEU A 195 0.86 2.35 -0.74
CA LEU A 195 1.32 3.68 -0.33
C LEU A 195 2.79 3.92 -0.72
N GLU A 196 3.65 2.92 -0.62
CA GLU A 196 5.05 2.97 -1.07
C GLU A 196 5.13 3.12 -2.60
N GLN A 197 4.28 2.39 -3.35
CA GLN A 197 4.16 2.57 -4.80
C GLN A 197 3.64 3.96 -5.17
N GLN A 198 2.76 4.53 -4.34
CA GLN A 198 2.30 5.91 -4.46
C GLN A 198 3.31 6.93 -3.89
N GLY A 199 4.50 6.52 -3.43
CA GLY A 199 5.49 7.45 -2.85
C GLY A 199 5.00 8.22 -1.60
N MET A 200 3.97 7.73 -0.91
CA MET A 200 3.33 8.37 0.25
C MET A 200 3.94 7.95 1.59
N LEU A 201 4.83 6.96 1.55
CA LEU A 201 5.62 6.55 2.70
C LEU A 201 6.97 6.04 2.21
N ASN A 202 7.96 6.08 3.10
CA ASN A 202 9.26 5.47 2.90
C ASN A 202 9.45 4.31 3.87
N ARG A 203 10.16 3.28 3.41
CA ARG A 203 10.61 2.16 4.23
C ARG A 203 12.05 2.44 4.67
N GLU A 204 12.25 2.55 5.97
CA GLU A 204 13.55 2.74 6.58
C GLU A 204 13.98 1.50 7.38
N ARG A 205 15.29 1.23 7.35
CA ARG A 205 15.95 0.32 8.29
C ARG A 205 17.00 1.09 9.07
N PRO A 206 16.70 1.50 10.31
CA PRO A 206 17.68 2.14 11.17
C PRO A 206 18.91 1.23 11.37
N PRO A 207 20.13 1.76 11.39
CA PRO A 207 21.34 0.99 11.69
C PRO A 207 21.18 0.19 12.99
N GLY A 208 21.46 -1.12 12.95
CA GLY A 208 21.36 -1.99 14.13
C GLY A 208 19.95 -2.51 14.46
N GLN A 209 18.89 -2.01 13.82
CA GLN A 209 17.54 -2.57 13.98
C GLN A 209 17.23 -3.60 12.88
N ARG A 210 16.71 -4.77 13.29
CA ARG A 210 16.28 -5.83 12.35
C ARG A 210 14.92 -5.56 11.70
N ARG A 211 14.11 -4.66 12.26
CA ARG A 211 12.73 -4.40 11.81
C ARG A 211 12.67 -3.14 10.96
N GLU A 212 11.93 -3.24 9.87
CA GLU A 212 11.59 -2.10 9.01
C GLU A 212 10.61 -1.17 9.70
N ARG A 213 10.83 0.14 9.53
CA ARG A 213 9.93 1.20 9.95
C ARG A 213 9.40 1.93 8.72
N TYR A 214 8.14 2.32 8.78
CA TYR A 214 7.46 3.08 7.75
C TYR A 214 7.31 4.50 8.26
N VAL A 215 7.77 5.46 7.46
CA VAL A 215 7.89 6.87 7.83
C VAL A 215 7.14 7.72 6.82
N ILE A 216 6.41 8.72 7.30
CA ILE A 216 5.98 9.84 6.47
C ILE A 216 7.06 10.90 6.60
N ASP A 217 7.87 11.01 5.56
CA ASP A 217 8.93 12.03 5.45
C ASP A 217 8.27 13.38 5.11
N ASP A 218 8.70 14.46 5.76
CA ASP A 218 8.22 15.83 5.52
C ASP A 218 8.43 16.24 4.06
N GLU A 219 9.43 15.68 3.38
CA GLU A 219 9.66 15.89 1.95
C GLU A 219 8.67 15.16 1.05
N ILE A 220 7.80 14.28 1.56
CA ILE A 220 6.81 13.56 0.72
C ILE A 220 5.83 14.54 0.07
N TRP A 221 5.42 15.59 0.80
CA TRP A 221 4.58 16.65 0.26
C TRP A 221 5.29 17.38 -0.88
N LEU A 222 6.57 17.73 -0.67
CA LEU A 222 7.40 18.38 -1.67
C LEU A 222 7.58 17.51 -2.93
N ARG A 223 7.91 16.23 -2.77
CA ARG A 223 8.09 15.28 -3.87
C ARG A 223 6.79 15.04 -4.63
N SER A 224 5.67 14.95 -3.93
CA SER A 224 4.34 14.76 -4.53
C SER A 224 3.91 15.97 -5.35
N LEU A 225 4.14 17.18 -4.85
CA LEU A 225 3.89 18.42 -5.58
C LEU A 225 4.75 18.49 -6.86
N LEU A 226 6.05 18.19 -6.77
CA LEU A 226 6.94 18.16 -7.93
C LEU A 226 6.50 17.12 -8.98
N ALA A 227 6.06 15.94 -8.56
CA ALA A 227 5.54 14.92 -9.48
C ALA A 227 4.24 15.37 -10.18
N GLY A 228 3.34 16.04 -9.45
CA GLY A 228 2.11 16.63 -10.02
C GLY A 228 2.43 17.69 -11.08
N MET A 229 3.39 18.57 -10.81
CA MET A 229 3.86 19.58 -11.77
C MET A 229 4.45 18.95 -13.03
N GLN A 230 5.26 17.90 -12.90
CA GLN A 230 5.80 17.17 -14.05
C GLN A 230 4.68 16.56 -14.91
N MET A 231 3.65 16.00 -14.27
CA MET A 231 2.49 15.45 -14.96
C MET A 231 1.68 16.54 -15.69
N ASN A 232 1.42 17.67 -15.03
CA ASN A 232 0.71 18.80 -15.65
C ASN A 232 1.46 19.33 -16.88
N ASN A 233 2.79 19.46 -16.80
CA ASN A 233 3.62 19.84 -17.94
C ASN A 233 3.52 18.82 -19.10
N ALA A 234 3.53 17.52 -18.78
CA ALA A 234 3.37 16.47 -19.79
C ALA A 234 1.98 16.51 -20.46
N LEU A 235 0.93 16.75 -19.68
CA LEU A 235 -0.44 16.88 -20.18
C LEU A 235 -0.60 18.14 -21.03
N ALA A 236 -0.05 19.28 -20.62
CA ALA A 236 -0.05 20.51 -21.41
C ALA A 236 0.63 20.31 -22.78
N ALA A 237 1.79 19.64 -22.78
CA ALA A 237 2.49 19.30 -24.02
C ALA A 237 1.67 18.34 -24.91
N ALA A 238 0.98 17.36 -24.32
CA ALA A 238 0.11 16.46 -25.06
C ALA A 238 -1.10 17.19 -25.66
N SER A 239 -1.73 18.09 -24.91
CA SER A 239 -2.85 18.92 -25.35
C SER A 239 -2.44 19.84 -26.50
N ARG A 240 -1.27 20.50 -26.44
CA ARG A 240 -0.75 21.30 -27.57
C ARG A 240 -0.54 20.46 -28.83
N ARG A 241 0.03 19.26 -28.69
CA ARG A 241 0.18 18.32 -29.82
C ARG A 241 -1.17 17.92 -30.40
N ALA A 242 -2.16 17.62 -29.55
CA ALA A 242 -3.51 17.27 -29.98
C ALA A 242 -4.19 18.43 -30.74
N ALA A 243 -4.05 19.67 -30.25
CA ALA A 243 -4.55 20.85 -30.95
C ALA A 243 -3.92 21.03 -32.34
N GLY A 244 -2.62 20.75 -32.48
CA GLY A 244 -1.91 20.75 -33.76
C GLY A 244 -2.41 19.66 -34.73
N ILE A 245 -2.65 18.44 -34.23
CA ILE A 245 -3.12 17.30 -35.04
C ILE A 245 -4.58 17.49 -35.48
N LEU A 246 -5.44 17.93 -34.57
CA LEU A 246 -6.88 18.10 -34.81
C LEU A 246 -7.22 19.42 -35.50
N GLY A 247 -6.24 20.28 -35.73
CA GLY A 247 -6.39 21.62 -36.30
C GLY A 247 -6.90 22.63 -35.28
N ALA A 248 -6.13 23.69 -35.05
CA ALA A 248 -6.40 24.70 -34.03
C ALA A 248 -7.74 25.45 -34.19
N THR A 249 -8.28 25.49 -35.42
CA THR A 249 -9.55 26.13 -35.75
C THR A 249 -10.75 25.20 -35.62
N THR A 250 -10.54 23.91 -35.36
CA THR A 250 -11.65 22.98 -35.13
C THR A 250 -12.13 23.06 -33.68
N PRO A 251 -13.41 22.79 -33.39
CA PRO A 251 -13.91 22.77 -32.01
C PRO A 251 -13.12 21.83 -31.08
N ALA A 252 -12.61 20.71 -31.62
CA ALA A 252 -11.79 19.78 -30.84
C ALA A 252 -10.40 20.34 -30.56
N GLY A 253 -9.75 20.95 -31.56
CA GLY A 253 -8.47 21.64 -31.38
C GLY A 253 -8.55 22.79 -30.39
N THR A 254 -9.63 23.60 -30.45
CA THR A 254 -9.87 24.70 -29.51
C THR A 254 -9.99 24.19 -28.07
N ARG A 255 -10.70 23.08 -27.79
CA ARG A 255 -10.78 22.51 -26.43
C ARG A 255 -9.41 22.14 -25.89
N PHE A 256 -8.59 21.43 -26.67
CA PHE A 256 -7.25 21.06 -26.25
C PHE A 256 -6.32 22.27 -26.08
N GLN A 257 -6.47 23.30 -26.92
CA GLN A 257 -5.74 24.54 -26.77
C GLN A 257 -6.08 25.25 -25.44
N THR A 258 -7.36 25.39 -25.13
CA THR A 258 -7.82 25.96 -23.84
C THR A 258 -7.33 25.13 -22.65
N SER A 259 -7.38 23.79 -22.74
CA SER A 259 -6.84 22.93 -21.68
C SER A 259 -5.32 23.09 -21.50
N ALA A 260 -4.56 23.24 -22.59
CA ALA A 260 -3.12 23.47 -22.50
C ALA A 260 -2.81 24.80 -21.80
N GLU A 261 -3.52 25.87 -22.16
CA GLU A 261 -3.35 27.20 -21.56
C GLU A 261 -3.61 27.18 -20.05
N LEU A 262 -4.66 26.49 -19.60
CA LEU A 262 -4.92 26.34 -18.17
C LEU A 262 -3.82 25.56 -17.46
N LEU A 263 -3.40 24.41 -18.03
CA LEU A 263 -2.37 23.56 -17.42
C LEU A 263 -1.03 24.29 -17.31
N ASP A 264 -0.69 25.13 -18.30
CA ASP A 264 0.50 25.98 -18.25
C ASP A 264 0.39 27.03 -17.13
N LEU A 265 -0.76 27.71 -16.99
CA LEU A 265 -1.00 28.70 -15.93
C LEU A 265 -0.87 28.07 -14.54
N VAL A 266 -1.51 26.91 -14.33
CA VAL A 266 -1.44 26.17 -13.07
C VAL A 266 0.00 25.75 -12.76
N SER A 267 0.73 25.25 -13.76
CA SER A 267 2.11 24.82 -13.59
C SER A 267 3.04 25.99 -13.22
N GLN A 268 2.84 27.16 -13.82
CA GLN A 268 3.58 28.38 -13.47
C GLN A 268 3.27 28.86 -12.05
N ALA A 269 1.99 28.86 -11.66
CA ALA A 269 1.60 29.24 -10.30
C ALA A 269 2.26 28.33 -9.25
N PHE A 270 2.31 27.02 -9.50
CA PHE A 270 3.00 26.08 -8.61
C PHE A 270 4.51 26.31 -8.56
N GLN A 271 5.17 26.58 -9.69
CA GLN A 271 6.60 26.90 -9.72
C GLN A 271 6.91 28.11 -8.84
N ASN A 272 6.14 29.19 -9.00
CA ASN A 272 6.32 30.41 -8.24
C ASN A 272 6.11 30.21 -6.73
N ALA A 273 5.12 29.40 -6.35
CA ALA A 273 4.88 29.07 -4.94
C ALA A 273 6.01 28.22 -4.35
N MET A 274 6.53 27.28 -5.14
CA MET A 274 7.65 26.43 -4.74
C MET A 274 8.94 27.19 -4.53
N ASP A 275 9.25 28.15 -5.41
CA ASP A 275 10.46 28.97 -5.28
C ASP A 275 10.37 29.87 -4.04
N GLN A 276 9.20 30.47 -3.78
CA GLN A 276 8.97 31.22 -2.53
C GLN A 276 9.13 30.37 -1.28
N TRP A 277 8.66 29.12 -1.28
CA TRP A 277 8.84 28.21 -0.15
C TRP A 277 10.32 27.89 0.09
N ARG A 278 11.08 27.64 -0.97
CA ARG A 278 12.54 27.40 -0.89
C ARG A 278 13.30 28.60 -0.34
N GLU A 279 12.94 29.80 -0.77
CA GLU A 279 13.54 31.04 -0.25
C GLU A 279 13.29 31.20 1.26
N ARG A 280 12.07 30.88 1.73
CA ARG A 280 11.75 30.90 3.18
C ARG A 280 12.53 29.88 3.98
N LEU A 281 12.69 28.65 3.47
CA LEU A 281 13.51 27.64 4.13
C LEU A 281 14.97 28.10 4.24
N ALA A 282 15.53 28.65 3.16
CA ALA A 282 16.90 29.16 3.15
C ALA A 282 17.10 30.35 4.12
N ALA A 283 16.09 31.23 4.26
CA ALA A 283 16.11 32.32 5.23
C ALA A 283 16.04 31.83 6.69
N ASN A 284 15.14 30.88 6.98
CA ASN A 284 15.01 30.29 8.32
C ASN A 284 16.26 29.52 8.76
N ASP A 285 16.93 28.84 7.83
CA ASP A 285 18.21 28.15 8.10
C ASP A 285 19.37 29.11 8.38
N ALA A 286 19.30 30.35 7.85
CA ALA A 286 20.29 31.40 8.06
C ALA A 286 20.07 32.19 9.37
N GLU A 287 18.81 32.30 9.84
CA GLU A 287 18.46 32.95 11.12
C GLU A 287 18.60 32.01 12.33
N GLY A 288 18.64 30.69 12.10
CA GLY A 288 18.83 29.66 13.13
C GLY A 288 20.29 29.29 13.45
N GLN A 289 21.27 30.03 12.93
CA GLN A 289 22.72 29.89 13.19
C GLN A 289 23.28 31.06 13.98
#